data_AF-A0AAN6EYC0-F1
#
_entry.id   AF-A0AAN6EYC0-F1
#
_cell.length_a   1.000
_cell.length_b   1.000
_cell.length_c   1.000
_cell.angle_alpha   90.00
_cell.angle_beta   90.00
_cell.angle_gamma   90.00
#
_symmetry.space_group_name_H-M   'P 1'
#
loop_
_entity.id
_entity.type
_entity.pdbx_description
1 polymer ?
#
loop_
_entity_poly.entity_id
_entity_poly.type
_entity_poly.pdbx_seq_one_letter_code
_entity_poly.pdbx_strand_id
1 'polypeptide(L)'
;MFNITRVTGGPSKDATRVEPSREREDTPKKEPEEEDYSERQRRERAQAILNNYQLLMEYAVANGRSIPQTRTYFRKVALGMKADPIIKYWFSDVA
;
A
#
# COMPACT_ATOMS: atom_id res chain seq x y z
N MET A 1 -47.38 11.93 -13.83
CA MET A 1 -47.72 12.25 -15.24
C MET A 1 -47.15 13.62 -15.53
N PHE A 2 -46.23 13.69 -16.50
CA PHE A 2 -45.44 14.88 -16.83
C PHE A 2 -46.25 15.85 -17.69
N ASN A 3 -46.22 17.14 -17.38
CA ASN A 3 -46.58 18.20 -18.32
C ASN A 3 -45.40 19.14 -18.52
N ILE A 4 -44.93 19.17 -19.77
CA ILE A 4 -43.80 19.96 -20.28
C ILE A 4 -44.38 21.29 -20.79
N THR A 5 -43.77 22.41 -20.42
CA THR A 5 -43.98 23.69 -21.10
C THR A 5 -42.62 24.22 -21.55
N ARG A 6 -42.40 24.25 -22.87
CA ARG A 6 -41.25 24.89 -23.51
C ARG A 6 -41.57 26.39 -23.67
N VAL A 7 -40.69 27.26 -23.19
CA VAL A 7 -40.61 28.66 -23.62
C VAL A 7 -39.29 28.84 -24.36
N THR A 8 -39.41 29.29 -25.60
CA THR A 8 -38.35 29.66 -26.54
C THR A 8 -38.04 31.14 -26.38
N GLY A 9 -36.77 31.50 -26.19
CA GLY A 9 -36.28 32.88 -26.21
C GLY A 9 -34.90 32.92 -26.85
N GLY A 10 -34.80 33.53 -28.03
CA GLY A 10 -33.59 33.65 -28.84
C GLY A 10 -32.64 34.77 -28.38
N PRO A 11 -31.76 35.25 -29.28
CA PRO A 11 -30.30 35.19 -29.11
C PRO A 11 -29.69 36.46 -28.53
N SER A 12 -28.57 36.32 -27.82
CA SER A 12 -27.62 37.42 -27.63
C SER A 12 -26.20 36.92 -27.87
N LYS A 13 -25.54 37.65 -28.77
CA LYS A 13 -24.16 37.48 -29.22
C LYS A 13 -23.31 38.39 -28.36
N ASP A 14 -22.31 37.85 -27.68
CA ASP A 14 -21.04 38.50 -27.32
C ASP A 14 -20.22 37.43 -26.59
N ALA A 15 -19.27 36.80 -27.29
CA ALA A 15 -17.88 37.24 -27.39
C ALA A 15 -17.04 36.77 -26.19
N THR A 16 -15.98 36.04 -26.55
CA THR A 16 -14.86 35.60 -25.71
C THR A 16 -15.10 34.34 -24.86
N ARG A 17 -15.08 33.21 -25.59
CA ARG A 17 -14.51 31.95 -25.12
C ARG A 17 -13.06 32.21 -24.70
N VAL A 18 -12.83 32.31 -23.40
CA VAL A 18 -11.52 32.05 -22.79
C VAL A 18 -11.69 30.84 -21.90
N GLU A 19 -11.22 29.72 -22.42
CA GLU A 19 -10.96 28.53 -21.62
C GLU A 19 -9.75 28.86 -20.73
N PRO A 20 -9.83 28.75 -19.40
CA PRO A 20 -8.62 28.54 -18.64
C PRO A 20 -8.16 27.12 -18.94
N SER A 21 -7.13 27.09 -19.79
CA SER A 21 -6.25 26.00 -20.12
C SER A 21 -6.18 24.92 -19.03
N ARG A 22 -6.33 23.70 -19.51
CA ARG A 22 -5.86 22.48 -18.86
C ARG A 22 -4.38 22.63 -18.53
N GLU A 23 -4.08 23.15 -17.35
CA GLU A 23 -2.83 22.85 -16.69
C GLU A 23 -3.04 21.49 -16.02
N ARG A 24 -2.83 20.45 -16.83
CA ARG A 24 -2.53 19.13 -16.29
C ARG A 24 -1.23 19.35 -15.54
N GLU A 25 -1.32 19.49 -14.22
CA GLU A 25 -0.17 19.31 -13.38
C GLU A 25 0.37 17.92 -13.71
N ASP A 26 1.47 17.91 -14.47
CA ASP A 26 2.35 16.77 -14.65
C ASP A 26 2.99 16.51 -13.28
N THR A 27 2.16 16.02 -12.36
CA THR A 27 2.66 15.35 -11.17
C THR A 27 3.29 14.08 -11.71
N PRO A 28 4.60 13.86 -11.50
CA PRO A 28 5.20 12.58 -11.83
C PRO A 28 4.36 11.54 -11.10
N LYS A 29 3.71 10.64 -11.84
CA LYS A 29 3.10 9.45 -11.26
C LYS A 29 4.21 8.72 -10.53
N LYS A 30 4.34 8.96 -9.23
CA LYS A 30 5.11 8.11 -8.35
C LYS A 30 4.41 6.76 -8.43
N GLU A 31 5.01 5.79 -9.09
CA GLU A 31 4.49 4.43 -9.21
C GLU A 31 4.21 3.91 -7.79
N PRO A 32 2.94 3.83 -7.32
CA PRO A 32 2.67 3.72 -5.89
C PRO A 32 2.17 2.34 -5.49
N GLU A 33 2.35 1.30 -6.31
CA GLU A 33 1.66 0.03 -6.06
C GLU A 33 2.57 -1.12 -5.61
N GLU A 34 3.78 -1.29 -6.15
CA GLU A 34 4.56 -2.49 -5.86
C GLU A 34 5.12 -2.55 -4.42
N GLU A 35 5.57 -1.42 -3.87
CA GLU A 35 6.09 -1.35 -2.49
C GLU A 35 4.97 -1.68 -1.47
N ASP A 36 3.78 -1.11 -1.62
CA ASP A 36 2.65 -1.29 -0.69
C ASP A 36 2.12 -2.74 -0.66
N TYR A 37 2.07 -3.41 -1.82
CA TYR A 37 1.69 -4.83 -1.88
C TYR A 37 2.71 -5.72 -1.18
N SER A 38 4.00 -5.45 -1.36
CA SER A 38 5.09 -6.24 -0.74
C SER A 38 5.10 -6.10 0.79
N GLU A 39 4.88 -4.90 1.31
CA GLU A 39 4.83 -4.64 2.76
C GLU A 39 3.62 -5.28 3.42
N ARG A 40 2.47 -5.27 2.74
CA ARG A 40 1.28 -5.97 3.21
C ARG A 40 1.52 -7.47 3.32
N GLN A 41 2.08 -8.11 2.28
CA GLN A 41 2.43 -9.53 2.33
C GLN A 41 3.44 -9.84 3.45
N ARG A 42 4.39 -8.93 3.70
CA ARG A 42 5.37 -9.06 4.77
C ARG A 42 4.73 -9.10 6.14
N ARG A 43 3.75 -8.21 6.38
CA ARG A 43 2.98 -8.17 7.62
C ARG A 43 2.14 -9.43 7.80
N GLU A 44 1.41 -9.84 6.76
CA GLU A 44 0.55 -11.03 6.79
C GLU A 44 1.36 -12.31 7.05
N ARG A 45 2.51 -12.47 6.38
CA ARG A 45 3.40 -13.63 6.59
C ARG A 45 4.03 -13.61 7.99
N ALA A 46 4.44 -12.45 8.49
CA ALA A 46 4.94 -12.32 9.86
C ALA A 46 3.86 -12.74 10.89
N GLN A 47 2.61 -12.35 10.67
CA GLN A 47 1.50 -12.76 11.53
C GLN A 47 1.26 -14.28 11.48
N ALA A 48 1.34 -14.89 10.30
CA ALA A 48 1.24 -16.35 10.15
C ALA A 48 2.33 -17.09 10.93
N ILE A 49 3.57 -16.58 10.89
CA ILE A 49 4.69 -17.13 11.67
C ILE A 49 4.46 -16.97 13.18
N LEU A 50 3.94 -15.83 13.64
CA LEU A 50 3.63 -15.62 15.06
C LEU A 50 2.52 -16.56 15.57
N ASN A 51 1.55 -16.87 14.72
CA ASN A 51 0.43 -17.75 15.05
C ASN A 51 0.83 -19.24 15.06
N ASN A 52 1.93 -19.61 14.38
CA ASN A 52 2.42 -20.98 14.34
C ASN A 52 3.71 -21.12 15.17
N TYR A 53 3.59 -21.68 16.38
CA TYR A 53 4.72 -21.83 17.30
C TYR A 53 5.84 -22.73 16.75
N GLN A 54 5.49 -23.80 16.02
CA GLN A 54 6.47 -24.70 15.41
C GLN A 54 7.32 -23.96 14.38
N LEU A 55 6.66 -23.20 13.50
CA LEU A 55 7.33 -22.39 12.48
C LEU A 55 8.20 -21.29 13.12
N LEU A 56 7.73 -20.64 14.19
CA LEU A 56 8.52 -19.67 14.95
C LEU A 56 9.80 -20.31 15.53
N MET A 57 9.71 -21.52 16.06
CA MET A 57 10.86 -22.26 16.58
C MET A 57 11.84 -22.62 15.47
N GLU A 58 11.36 -23.08 14.31
CA GLU A 58 12.19 -23.40 13.15
C GLU A 58 13.02 -22.17 12.71
N TYR A 59 12.41 -20.99 12.63
CA TYR A 59 13.14 -19.75 12.33
C TYR A 59 14.15 -19.38 13.42
N ALA A 60 13.83 -19.60 14.70
CA ALA A 60 14.74 -19.33 15.79
C ALA A 60 15.99 -20.23 15.72
N VAL A 61 15.79 -21.54 15.52
CA VAL A 61 16.86 -22.54 15.40
C VAL A 61 17.71 -22.27 14.16
N ALA A 62 17.10 -22.06 13.00
CA ALA A 62 17.81 -21.82 11.73
C ALA A 62 18.70 -20.57 11.76
N ASN A 63 18.39 -19.60 12.62
CA ASN A 63 19.13 -18.34 12.73
C ASN A 63 19.98 -18.22 13.99
N GLY A 64 20.07 -19.28 14.82
CA GLY A 64 20.80 -19.24 16.10
C GLY A 64 20.29 -18.15 17.04
N ARG A 65 18.98 -17.85 17.01
CA ARG A 65 18.33 -16.83 17.84
C ARG A 65 17.48 -17.49 18.92
N SER A 66 17.28 -16.79 20.02
CA SER A 66 16.31 -17.25 21.02
C SER A 66 14.87 -17.09 20.50
N ILE A 67 13.96 -17.94 20.97
CA ILE A 67 12.53 -17.84 20.63
C ILE A 67 11.96 -16.45 20.99
N PRO A 68 12.27 -15.85 22.17
CA PRO A 68 11.82 -14.49 22.49
C PRO A 68 12.33 -13.42 21.52
N GLN A 69 13.60 -13.51 21.08
CA GLN A 69 14.17 -12.56 20.11
C GLN A 69 13.46 -12.67 18.76
N THR A 70 13.28 -13.90 18.26
CA THR A 70 12.60 -14.19 17.00
C THR A 70 11.15 -13.72 17.03
N ARG A 71 10.44 -13.94 18.14
CA ARG A 71 9.07 -13.44 18.35
C ARG A 71 9.01 -11.91 18.32
N THR A 72 9.96 -11.25 18.96
CA THR A 72 10.03 -9.78 19.00
C THR A 72 10.25 -9.22 17.60
N TYR A 73 11.12 -9.84 16.81
CA TYR A 73 11.34 -9.46 15.42
C TYR A 73 10.06 -9.54 14.60
N PHE A 74 9.39 -10.71 14.57
CA PHE A 74 8.17 -10.86 13.78
C PHE A 74 7.01 -9.98 14.26
N ARG A 75 6.93 -9.66 15.56
CA ARG A 75 5.96 -8.67 16.08
C ARG A 75 6.19 -7.28 15.49
N LYS A 76 7.44 -6.81 15.47
CA LYS A 76 7.78 -5.51 14.86
C LYS A 76 7.40 -5.50 13.37
N VAL A 77 7.72 -6.58 12.66
CA VAL A 77 7.40 -6.69 11.24
C VAL A 77 5.89 -6.73 10.98
N ALA A 78 5.11 -7.49 11.77
CA ALA A 78 3.66 -7.53 11.66
C ALA A 78 3.00 -6.16 11.93
N LEU A 79 3.60 -5.36 12.81
CA LEU A 79 3.18 -3.98 13.10
C LEU A 79 3.65 -2.96 12.04
N GLY A 80 4.39 -3.38 11.02
CA GLY A 80 4.97 -2.47 10.01
C GLY A 80 6.10 -1.59 10.55
N MET A 81 6.69 -1.94 11.69
CA MET A 81 7.81 -1.20 12.27
C MET A 81 9.12 -1.63 11.62
N LYS A 82 10.08 -0.70 11.53
CA LYS A 82 11.46 -1.02 11.14
C LYS A 82 12.05 -2.00 12.17
N ALA A 83 12.45 -3.18 11.68
CA ALA A 83 13.02 -4.24 12.48
C ALA A 83 14.35 -4.67 11.87
N ASP A 84 15.40 -4.71 12.69
CA ASP A 84 16.72 -5.18 12.25
C ASP A 84 16.60 -6.61 11.70
N PRO A 85 17.13 -6.91 10.51
CA PRO A 85 16.98 -8.21 9.86
C PRO A 85 17.83 -9.27 10.58
N ILE A 86 17.34 -9.75 11.72
CA ILE A 86 18.01 -10.79 12.50
C ILE A 86 17.76 -12.21 11.96
N ILE A 87 16.74 -12.35 11.11
CA ILE A 87 16.31 -13.60 10.45
C ILE A 87 16.67 -13.49 8.97
N LYS A 88 17.46 -14.44 8.46
CA LYS A 88 17.86 -14.52 7.05
C LYS A 88 16.82 -15.27 6.22
N TYR A 89 16.68 -14.91 4.95
CA TYR A 89 15.92 -15.63 3.91
C TYR A 89 14.44 -15.96 4.22
N TRP A 90 13.79 -15.27 5.16
CA TRP A 90 12.40 -15.61 5.53
C TRP A 90 11.33 -14.88 4.69
N PHE A 91 11.67 -13.73 4.13
CA PHE A 91 10.79 -12.94 3.24
C PHE A 91 11.39 -12.71 1.85
N SER A 92 12.64 -13.14 1.64
CA SER A 92 13.45 -12.93 0.43
C SER A 92 13.64 -11.44 0.07
N ASP A 93 14.75 -10.84 0.52
CA ASP A 93 15.33 -9.73 -0.25
C ASP A 93 15.99 -10.36 -1.49
N VAL A 94 15.27 -10.39 -2.62
CA VAL A 94 15.88 -10.51 -3.95
C VAL A 94 16.11 -9.08 -4.42
N ALA A 95 17.28 -8.54 -4.08
CA ALA A 95 17.90 -7.39 -4.72
C ALA A 95 19.42 -7.54 -4.59
#